data_AF-A0A8C3S7B7-F1
#
_entry.id   AF-A0A8C3S7B7-F1
#
_cell.length_a   1.000
_cell.length_b   1.000
_cell.length_c   1.000
_cell.angle_alpha   90.00
_cell.angle_beta   90.00
_cell.angle_gamma   90.00
#
_symmetry.space_group_name_H-M   'P 1'
#
loop_
_entity.id
_entity.type
_entity.pdbx_description
1 polymer ?
#
loop_
_entity_poly.entity_id
_entity_poly.type
_entity_poly.pdbx_seq_one_letter_code
_entity_poly.pdbx_strand_id
1 'polypeptide(L)'
;LTIYTLPSSSAVLGSALTLRSRSLPLVPAAPRLSVPQRSAGTGTASSFPCHVWGFYPGDVTVTWLRDGRVLTDVTRSAPQRNSDGTFNLTLTYTFTPTASDSGSIFSCHVTHSALAQ
;
A
#
# COMPACT_ATOMS: atom_id res chain seq x y z
N LEU A 1 -40.36 47.91 47.87
CA LEU A 1 -40.89 47.29 46.63
C LEU A 1 -39.71 47.18 45.67
N THR A 2 -39.01 46.05 45.66
CA THR A 2 -37.76 45.91 44.88
C THR A 2 -38.11 45.24 43.55
N ILE A 3 -37.98 46.01 42.47
CA ILE A 3 -38.25 45.55 41.11
C ILE A 3 -36.98 44.86 40.61
N TYR A 4 -37.04 43.54 40.40
CA TYR A 4 -35.99 42.79 39.73
C TYR A 4 -36.30 42.76 38.23
N THR A 5 -35.50 43.48 37.44
CA THR A 5 -35.55 43.40 35.98
C THR A 5 -34.79 42.16 35.51
N LEU A 6 -35.43 41.35 34.67
CA LEU A 6 -34.81 40.22 33.98
C LEU A 6 -33.88 40.72 32.87
N PRO A 7 -32.71 40.10 32.64
CA PRO A 7 -31.85 40.46 31.52
C PRO A 7 -32.49 40.00 30.20
N SER A 8 -32.69 40.96 29.29
CA SER A 8 -33.06 40.76 27.90
C SER A 8 -31.95 39.95 27.19
N SER A 9 -32.20 38.66 26.95
CA SER A 9 -31.28 37.77 26.26
C SER A 9 -31.38 37.98 24.74
N SER A 10 -30.64 38.96 24.23
CA SER A 10 -30.34 39.06 22.80
C SER A 10 -29.18 38.12 22.47
N ALA A 11 -29.44 36.82 22.46
CA ALA A 11 -28.49 35.86 21.90
C ALA A 11 -28.55 35.99 20.37
N VAL A 12 -27.57 36.71 19.81
CA VAL A 12 -27.32 36.70 18.37
C VAL A 12 -27.04 35.25 17.98
N LEU A 13 -27.93 34.64 17.21
CA LEU A 13 -27.72 33.34 16.59
C LEU A 13 -26.57 33.50 15.58
N GLY A 14 -25.34 33.33 16.06
CA GLY A 14 -24.18 33.15 15.22
C GLY A 14 -24.41 31.89 14.39
N SER A 15 -24.75 32.06 13.12
CA SER A 15 -24.83 30.97 12.15
C SER A 15 -23.49 30.23 12.12
N ALA A 16 -23.47 29.02 12.70
CA ALA A 16 -22.34 28.12 12.60
C ALA A 16 -22.15 27.77 11.12
N LEU A 17 -21.12 28.35 10.50
CA LEU A 17 -20.67 27.94 9.18
C LEU A 17 -20.13 26.50 9.32
N THR A 18 -20.97 25.49 9.04
CA THR A 18 -20.47 24.13 8.83
C THR A 18 -19.55 24.18 7.63
N LEU A 19 -18.25 24.16 7.88
CA LEU A 19 -17.23 24.00 6.86
C LEU A 19 -17.41 22.60 6.26
N ARG A 20 -18.25 22.48 5.22
CA ARG A 20 -18.30 21.28 4.38
C ARG A 20 -16.97 21.24 3.63
N SER A 21 -15.99 20.61 4.24
CA SER A 21 -14.74 20.22 3.61
C SER A 21 -15.10 19.38 2.39
N ARG A 22 -15.06 20.00 1.21
CA ARG A 22 -15.01 19.26 -0.06
C ARG A 22 -13.62 18.62 -0.12
N SER A 23 -13.45 17.46 0.49
CA SER A 23 -12.30 16.61 0.20
C SER A 23 -12.40 16.25 -1.28
N LEU A 24 -11.41 16.69 -2.08
CA LEU A 24 -11.22 16.16 -3.41
C LEU A 24 -11.07 14.62 -3.29
N PRO A 25 -11.78 13.82 -4.09
CA PRO A 25 -11.62 12.37 -4.03
C PRO A 25 -10.19 12.03 -4.41
N LEU A 26 -9.45 11.36 -3.52
CA LEU A 26 -8.11 10.86 -3.85
C LEU A 26 -8.27 9.77 -4.90
N VAL A 27 -7.70 10.00 -6.07
CA VAL A 27 -7.78 9.07 -7.20
C VAL A 27 -6.92 7.84 -6.90
N PRO A 28 -7.46 6.62 -7.01
CA PRO A 28 -6.66 5.40 -6.86
C PRO A 28 -5.55 5.35 -7.92
N ALA A 29 -4.34 5.02 -7.49
CA ALA A 29 -3.18 4.88 -8.37
C ALA A 29 -2.77 3.40 -8.42
N ALA A 30 -2.68 2.85 -9.64
CA ALA A 30 -2.33 1.45 -9.85
C ALA A 30 -0.82 1.21 -9.59
N PRO A 31 -0.45 0.15 -8.84
CA PRO A 31 0.94 -0.23 -8.63
C PRO A 31 1.64 -0.56 -9.93
N ARG A 32 2.90 -0.13 -10.04
CA ARG A 32 3.85 -0.60 -11.03
C ARG A 32 4.77 -1.65 -10.44
N LEU A 33 5.06 -2.69 -11.21
CA LEU A 33 5.84 -3.84 -10.78
C LEU A 33 7.14 -3.98 -11.56
N SER A 34 8.22 -4.31 -10.87
CA SER A 34 9.48 -4.70 -11.50
C SER A 34 10.13 -5.85 -10.73
N VAL A 35 10.41 -6.94 -11.44
CA VAL A 35 11.17 -8.08 -10.95
C VAL A 35 12.47 -8.12 -11.78
N PRO A 36 13.63 -7.82 -11.19
CA PRO A 36 14.88 -7.89 -11.92
C PRO A 36 15.17 -9.34 -12.30
N GLN A 37 15.53 -9.56 -13.57
CA GLN A 37 15.90 -10.87 -14.06
C GLN A 37 17.21 -11.30 -13.39
N ARG A 38 17.12 -12.25 -12.47
CA ARG A 38 18.26 -12.84 -11.76
C ARG A 38 18.29 -14.33 -12.03
N SER A 39 19.41 -14.80 -12.56
CA SER A 39 19.71 -16.23 -12.66
C SER A 39 20.22 -16.70 -11.30
N ALA A 40 19.58 -17.71 -10.72
CA ALA A 40 20.04 -18.29 -9.47
C ALA A 40 20.90 -19.52 -9.75
N GLY A 41 22.11 -19.53 -9.20
CA GLY A 41 23.02 -20.66 -9.28
C GLY A 41 22.67 -21.71 -8.22
N THR A 42 22.67 -22.99 -8.60
CA THR A 42 22.45 -24.10 -7.68
C THR A 42 23.43 -24.03 -6.50
N GLY A 43 22.93 -24.16 -5.28
CA GLY A 43 23.72 -24.12 -4.05
C GLY A 43 24.10 -22.72 -3.55
N THR A 44 23.72 -21.65 -4.25
CA THR A 44 23.99 -20.27 -3.82
C THR A 44 22.70 -19.56 -3.45
N ALA A 45 22.63 -19.02 -2.23
CA ALA A 45 21.50 -18.21 -1.79
C ALA A 45 21.25 -17.03 -2.76
N SER A 46 20.05 -16.99 -3.32
CA SER A 46 19.66 -16.03 -4.34
C SER A 46 18.44 -15.25 -3.88
N SER A 47 18.52 -13.92 -3.96
CA SER A 47 17.44 -13.03 -3.57
C SER A 47 16.72 -12.46 -4.79
N PHE A 48 15.39 -12.53 -4.75
CA PHE A 48 14.47 -12.07 -5.78
C PHE A 48 13.62 -10.93 -5.22
N PRO A 49 14.01 -9.67 -5.46
CA PRO A 49 13.25 -8.52 -5.01
C PRO A 49 12.14 -8.17 -6.01
N CYS A 50 10.91 -8.09 -5.53
CA CYS A 50 9.76 -7.56 -6.26
C CYS A 50 9.51 -6.12 -5.83
N HIS A 51 9.73 -5.19 -6.75
CA HIS A 51 9.58 -3.76 -6.52
C HIS A 51 8.18 -3.31 -6.93
N VAL A 52 7.42 -2.70 -6.01
CA VAL A 52 6.02 -2.27 -6.22
C VAL A 52 5.87 -0.77 -5.92
N TRP A 53 5.63 0.04 -6.93
CA TRP A 53 5.77 1.51 -6.86
C TRP A 53 4.49 2.23 -7.25
N GLY A 54 4.29 3.44 -6.71
CA GLY A 54 3.29 4.38 -7.19
C GLY A 54 1.84 3.99 -6.88
N PHE A 55 1.61 3.18 -5.84
CA PHE A 55 0.26 2.72 -5.52
C PHE A 55 -0.44 3.61 -4.49
N TYR A 56 -1.75 3.77 -4.65
CA TYR A 56 -2.61 4.47 -3.71
C TYR A 56 -4.05 3.94 -3.79
N PRO A 57 -4.75 3.66 -2.68
CA PRO A 57 -4.35 3.80 -1.28
C PRO A 57 -3.25 2.81 -0.88
N GLY A 58 -2.68 2.98 0.33
CA GLY A 58 -1.56 2.16 0.81
C GLY A 58 -1.91 0.69 1.12
N ASP A 59 -3.18 0.33 1.03
CA ASP A 59 -3.66 -1.04 1.22
C ASP A 59 -3.32 -1.89 -0.01
N VAL A 60 -2.28 -2.71 0.11
CA VAL A 60 -1.77 -3.55 -0.99
C VAL A 60 -1.30 -4.90 -0.46
N THR A 61 -1.72 -5.96 -1.14
CA THR A 61 -1.26 -7.32 -0.89
C THR A 61 -0.27 -7.71 -1.97
N VAL A 62 0.92 -8.12 -1.55
CA VAL A 62 2.00 -8.54 -2.46
C VAL A 62 2.48 -9.90 -1.99
N THR A 63 2.58 -10.84 -2.93
CA THR A 63 2.86 -12.24 -2.63
C THR A 63 3.81 -12.81 -3.66
N TRP A 64 4.79 -13.61 -3.21
CA TRP A 64 5.61 -14.41 -4.10
C TRP A 64 4.95 -15.76 -4.35
N LEU A 65 4.96 -16.17 -5.60
CA LEU A 65 4.49 -17.45 -6.08
C LEU A 65 5.65 -18.22 -6.67
N ARG A 66 5.68 -19.51 -6.40
CA ARG A 66 6.54 -20.48 -7.05
C ARG A 66 5.67 -21.53 -7.70
N ASP A 67 5.69 -21.59 -9.03
CA ASP A 67 4.86 -22.53 -9.81
C ASP A 67 3.37 -22.44 -9.42
N GLY A 68 2.90 -21.21 -9.17
CA GLY A 68 1.53 -20.91 -8.73
C GLY A 68 1.25 -21.11 -7.23
N ARG A 69 2.20 -21.59 -6.44
CA ARG A 69 2.06 -21.77 -4.98
C ARG A 69 2.60 -20.58 -4.21
N VAL A 70 1.84 -20.11 -3.22
CA VAL A 70 2.23 -18.98 -2.37
C VAL A 70 3.43 -19.35 -1.48
N LEU A 71 4.43 -18.47 -1.48
CA LEU A 71 5.61 -18.54 -0.62
C LEU A 71 5.40 -17.69 0.63
N THR A 72 5.70 -18.27 1.79
CA THR A 72 5.58 -17.61 3.10
C THR A 72 6.90 -17.04 3.61
N ASP A 73 8.03 -17.57 3.15
CA ASP A 73 9.37 -17.17 3.59
C ASP A 73 9.85 -15.92 2.82
N VAL A 74 9.14 -14.81 3.00
CA VAL A 74 9.37 -13.56 2.26
C VAL A 74 9.59 -12.39 3.22
N THR A 75 10.50 -11.51 2.83
CA THR A 75 10.79 -10.28 3.57
C THR A 75 10.10 -9.10 2.91
N ARG A 76 9.15 -8.48 3.61
CA ARG A 76 8.43 -7.28 3.14
C ARG A 76 9.03 -6.02 3.76
N SER A 77 9.36 -5.03 2.93
CA SER A 77 9.77 -3.71 3.42
C SER A 77 8.59 -2.92 3.96
N ALA A 78 8.85 -1.96 4.85
CA ALA A 78 7.85 -0.98 5.24
C ALA A 78 7.41 -0.16 4.00
N PRO A 79 6.10 0.12 3.83
CA PRO A 79 5.63 1.01 2.77
C PRO A 79 6.16 2.43 2.96
N GLN A 80 6.87 2.95 1.97
CA GLN A 80 7.37 4.32 1.98
C GLN A 80 6.39 5.23 1.25
N ARG A 81 6.03 6.35 1.86
CA ARG A 81 5.24 7.41 1.20
C ARG A 81 6.14 8.28 0.33
N ASN A 82 5.73 8.51 -0.90
CA ASN A 82 6.37 9.39 -1.86
C ASN A 82 5.84 10.84 -1.75
N SER A 83 6.56 11.79 -2.36
CA SER A 83 6.18 13.21 -2.37
C SER A 83 4.90 13.50 -3.16
N ASP A 84 4.56 12.64 -4.13
CA ASP A 84 3.30 12.67 -4.88
C ASP A 84 2.11 12.07 -4.11
N GLY A 85 2.34 11.58 -2.88
CA GLY A 85 1.32 10.98 -2.02
C GLY A 85 1.10 9.49 -2.23
N THR A 86 1.75 8.87 -3.22
CA THR A 86 1.70 7.42 -3.46
C THR A 86 2.61 6.65 -2.51
N PHE A 87 2.55 5.32 -2.54
CA PHE A 87 3.38 4.44 -1.74
C PHE A 87 4.25 3.53 -2.61
N ASN A 88 5.40 3.16 -2.06
CA ASN A 88 6.32 2.16 -2.62
C ASN A 88 6.61 1.09 -1.57
N LEU A 89 6.81 -0.16 -2.02
CA LEU A 89 7.31 -1.24 -1.18
C LEU A 89 8.14 -2.22 -2.02
N THR A 90 8.93 -3.03 -1.33
CA THR A 90 9.68 -4.13 -1.93
C THR A 90 9.39 -5.42 -1.16
N LEU A 91 9.08 -6.49 -1.89
CA LEU A 91 8.93 -7.83 -1.34
C LEU A 91 10.08 -8.71 -1.85
N THR A 92 10.96 -9.16 -0.96
CA THR A 92 12.13 -9.95 -1.31
C THR A 92 11.95 -11.40 -0.88
N TYR A 93 12.09 -12.32 -1.83
CA TYR A 93 12.18 -13.76 -1.54
C TYR A 93 13.64 -14.19 -1.64
N THR A 94 14.18 -14.86 -0.62
CA THR A 94 15.56 -15.37 -0.64
C THR A 94 15.51 -16.87 -0.47
N PHE A 95 16.10 -17.62 -1.41
CA PHE A 95 16.20 -19.07 -1.29
C PHE A 95 17.48 -19.58 -1.94
N THR A 96 17.90 -20.77 -1.51
CA THR A 96 19.05 -21.48 -2.10
C THR A 96 18.50 -22.53 -3.07
N PRO A 97 18.71 -22.38 -4.38
CA PRO A 97 18.22 -23.34 -5.36
C PRO A 97 18.96 -24.67 -5.23
N THR A 98 18.20 -25.75 -5.38
CA THR A 98 18.66 -27.13 -5.48
C THR A 98 18.46 -27.64 -6.91
N ALA A 99 19.03 -28.80 -7.23
CA ALA A 99 18.89 -29.39 -8.56
C ALA A 99 17.41 -29.64 -8.96
N SER A 100 16.55 -29.87 -7.97
CA SER A 100 15.11 -30.08 -8.15
C SER A 100 14.33 -28.79 -8.46
N ASP A 101 14.94 -27.62 -8.23
CA ASP A 101 14.31 -26.32 -8.48
C ASP A 101 14.56 -25.80 -9.91
N SER A 102 15.31 -26.57 -10.72
CA SER A 102 15.56 -26.26 -12.12
C SER A 102 14.24 -26.22 -12.90
N GLY A 103 13.97 -25.10 -13.56
CA GLY A 103 12.74 -24.86 -14.32
C GLY A 103 11.55 -24.35 -13.50
N SER A 104 11.71 -24.11 -12.19
CA SER A 104 10.67 -23.47 -11.37
C SER A 104 10.44 -22.01 -11.80
N ILE A 105 9.17 -21.60 -11.91
CA ILE A 105 8.79 -20.25 -12.28
C ILE A 105 8.44 -19.45 -11.02
N PHE A 106 9.17 -18.36 -10.81
CA PHE A 106 8.90 -17.42 -9.73
C PHE A 106 8.12 -16.22 -10.25
N SER A 107 7.01 -15.89 -9.59
CA SER A 107 6.14 -14.78 -9.99
C SER A 107 5.75 -13.94 -8.78
N CYS A 108 5.74 -12.63 -8.93
CA CYS A 108 5.25 -11.72 -7.91
C CYS A 108 3.83 -11.29 -8.26
N HIS A 109 2.89 -11.55 -7.37
CA HIS A 109 1.47 -11.18 -7.55
C HIS A 109 1.13 -10.04 -6.60
N VAL A 110 0.52 -9.00 -7.16
CA VAL A 110 -0.01 -7.85 -6.43
C VAL A 110 -1.51 -7.82 -6.57
N THR A 111 -2.19 -7.61 -5.44
CA THR A 111 -3.61 -7.29 -5.37
C THR A 111 -3.76 -5.90 -4.79
N HIS A 112 -4.46 -5.04 -5.52
CA HIS A 112 -4.69 -3.64 -5.16
C HIS A 112 -6.01 -3.15 -5.74
N SER A 113 -6.71 -2.27 -5.03
CA SER A 113 -8.03 -1.77 -5.45
C SER A 113 -8.04 -1.02 -6.79
N ALA A 114 -6.89 -0.46 -7.20
CA ALA A 114 -6.75 0.21 -8.49
C ALA A 114 -6.31 -0.71 -9.64
N LEU A 115 -6.01 -2.00 -9.36
CA LEU A 115 -5.85 -3.01 -10.39
C LEU A 115 -7.22 -3.64 -10.65
N ALA A 116 -7.81 -3.37 -11.82
CA ALA A 116 -8.93 -4.17 -12.30
C ALA A 116 -8.39 -5.58 -12.58
N GLN A 117 -8.89 -6.56 -11.81
CA GLN A 117 -8.44 -7.95 -11.85
C GLN A 117 -9.38 -8.80 -12.69
#